data_AF-A0A414UYC7-F1
#
_entry.id   AF-A0A414UYC7-F1
#
_cell.length_a   1.000
_cell.length_b   1.000
_cell.length_c   1.000
_cell.angle_alpha   90.00
_cell.angle_beta   90.00
_cell.angle_gamma   90.00
#
_symmetry.space_group_name_H-M   'P 1'
#
loop_
_entity.id
_entity.type
_entity.pdbx_description
1 polymer ?
#
loop_
_entity_poly.entity_id
_entity_poly.type
_entity_poly.pdbx_seq_one_letter_code
_entity_poly.pdbx_strand_id
1 'polypeptide(L)' 'MKLNVIKILVILAETTQSKATLAENAKLSRQTVTKVLKTGECKPETAGKIAKALGVDVTEIIETEN' A
#
# COMPACT_ATOMS: atom_id res chain seq x y z
N MET A 1 4.99 -8.44 -6.97
CA MET A 1 4.57 -7.10 -7.43
C MET A 1 5.34 -6.08 -6.61
N LYS A 2 5.97 -5.11 -7.26
CA LYS A 2 6.67 -4.02 -6.58
C LYS A 2 5.74 -2.83 -6.45
N LEU A 3 5.65 -2.30 -5.25
CA LEU A 3 4.89 -1.11 -4.89
C LEU A 3 5.86 0.03 -4.64
N ASN A 4 5.48 1.21 -5.11
CA ASN A 4 6.18 2.44 -4.80
C ASN A 4 5.74 2.92 -3.42
N VAL A 5 6.62 2.70 -2.44
CA VAL A 5 6.39 3.08 -1.04
C VAL A 5 6.16 4.58 -0.88
N ILE A 6 6.87 5.41 -1.67
CA ILE A 6 6.73 6.88 -1.60
C ILE A 6 5.32 7.29 -2.01
N LYS A 7 4.81 6.76 -3.13
CA LYS A 7 3.44 7.05 -3.58
C LYS A 7 2.41 6.65 -2.53
N ILE A 8 2.57 5.48 -1.91
CA ILE A 8 1.70 5.05 -0.81
C ILE A 8 1.76 6.03 0.36
N LEU A 9 2.95 6.51 0.75
CA LEU A 9 3.10 7.48 1.83
C LEU A 9 2.49 8.85 1.49
N VAL A 10 2.58 9.29 0.24
CA VAL A 10 1.93 10.52 -0.25
C VAL A 10 0.42 10.39 -0.13
N ILE A 11 -0.17 9.31 -0.63
CA ILE A 11 -1.61 9.06 -0.54
C ILE A 11 -2.05 8.95 0.92
N LEU A 12 -1.26 8.31 1.79
CA LEU A 12 -1.54 8.27 3.23
C LEU A 12 -1.52 9.66 3.86
N ALA A 13 -0.62 10.55 3.43
CA ALA A 13 -0.57 11.93 3.87
C ALA A 13 -1.79 12.72 3.37
N GLU A 14 -2.17 12.58 2.10
CA GLU A 14 -3.35 13.23 1.50
C GLU A 14 -4.66 12.77 2.16
N THR A 15 -4.77 11.48 2.45
CA THR A 15 -5.96 10.88 3.09
C THR A 15 -5.93 10.96 4.62
N THR A 16 -4.88 11.55 5.21
CA THR A 16 -4.66 11.63 6.67
C THR A 16 -4.76 10.26 7.37
N GLN A 17 -4.37 9.19 6.68
CA GLN A 17 -4.45 7.82 7.19
C GLN A 17 -3.13 7.38 7.82
N SER A 18 -3.23 6.67 8.95
CA SER A 18 -2.08 6.04 9.58
C SER A 18 -1.81 4.66 8.98
N LYS A 19 -0.58 4.14 9.15
CA LYS A 19 -0.21 2.77 8.73
C LYS A 19 -1.07 1.70 9.43
N ALA A 20 -1.54 1.99 10.64
CA ALA A 20 -2.43 1.10 11.39
C ALA A 20 -3.83 1.07 10.76
N THR A 21 -4.38 2.24 10.44
CA THR A 21 -5.65 2.40 9.73
C THR A 21 -5.61 1.73 8.36
N LEU A 22 -4.50 1.87 7.63
CA LEU A 22 -4.29 1.18 6.36
C LEU A 22 -4.36 -0.34 6.52
N ALA A 23 -3.69 -0.89 7.54
CA ALA A 23 -3.70 -2.33 7.79
C ALA A 23 -5.10 -2.85 8.13
N GLU A 24 -5.85 -2.09 8.94
CA GLU A 24 -7.22 -2.42 9.31
C GLU A 24 -8.16 -2.37 8.09
N ASN A 25 -8.09 -1.31 7.29
CA ASN A 25 -8.89 -1.15 6.08
C ASN A 25 -8.54 -2.19 5.01
N ALA A 26 -7.26 -2.53 4.86
CA ALA A 26 -6.80 -3.56 3.94
C ALA A 26 -7.09 -4.99 4.43
N LYS A 27 -7.56 -5.15 5.67
CA LYS A 27 -7.72 -6.45 6.36
C LYS A 27 -6.44 -7.28 6.31
N LEU A 28 -5.30 -6.60 6.52
CA LEU A 28 -3.96 -7.19 6.54
C LEU A 28 -3.38 -7.09 7.94
N SER A 29 -2.47 -8.01 8.28
CA SER A 29 -1.71 -7.87 9.51
C SER A 29 -0.80 -6.64 9.44
N ARG A 30 -0.60 -5.96 10.57
CA ARG A 30 0.37 -4.83 10.66
C ARG A 30 1.77 -5.24 10.23
N GLN A 31 2.16 -6.51 10.47
CA GLN A 31 3.44 -7.08 10.03
C GLN A 31 3.52 -7.16 8.51
N THR A 32 2.45 -7.58 7.84
CA THR A 32 2.37 -7.63 6.38
C THR A 32 2.52 -6.24 5.80
N VAL A 33 1.75 -5.26 6.27
CA VAL A 33 1.85 -3.87 5.78
C VAL A 33 3.24 -3.29 6.03
N THR A 34 3.82 -3.52 7.20
CA THR A 34 5.19 -3.07 7.52
C THR A 34 6.22 -3.69 6.59
N LYS A 35 6.12 -5.00 6.31
CA LYS A 35 7.00 -5.69 5.36
C LYS A 35 6.87 -5.09 3.97
N VAL A 36 5.64 -4.83 3.50
CA VAL A 36 5.38 -4.24 2.18
C VAL A 36 5.95 -2.83 2.10
N LEU A 37 5.73 -1.98 3.11
CA LEU A 37 6.29 -0.63 3.15
C LEU A 37 7.83 -0.61 3.29
N LYS A 38 8.43 -1.67 3.83
CA LYS A 38 9.90 -1.78 3.98
C LYS A 38 10.57 -2.30 2.72
N THR A 39 9.97 -3.31 2.09
CA THR A 39 10.58 -4.04 0.96
C THR A 39 10.07 -3.59 -0.40
N GLY A 40 8.94 -2.89 -0.44
CA GLY A 40 8.21 -2.59 -1.68
C GLY A 40 7.58 -3.84 -2.32
N GLU A 41 7.92 -5.05 -1.88
CA GLU A 41 7.44 -6.27 -2.50
C GLU A 41 6.22 -6.85 -1.81
N CYS A 42 5.22 -7.20 -2.62
CA CYS A 42 4.05 -7.91 -2.15
C CYS A 42 3.44 -8.83 -3.22
N LYS A 43 2.51 -9.69 -2.77
CA LYS A 43 1.67 -10.47 -3.67
C LYS A 43 0.67 -9.52 -4.37
N PRO A 44 0.23 -9.82 -5.61
CA PRO A 44 -0.78 -9.02 -6.31
C PRO A 44 -2.08 -8.84 -5.50
N GLU A 45 -2.49 -9.88 -4.77
CA GLU A 45 -3.65 -9.83 -3.87
C GLU A 45 -3.47 -8.77 -2.75
N THR A 46 -2.26 -8.67 -2.19
CA THR A 46 -1.93 -7.68 -1.16
C THR A 46 -1.91 -6.27 -1.74
N ALA A 47 -1.37 -6.10 -2.95
CA ALA A 47 -1.39 -4.81 -3.65
C ALA A 47 -2.83 -4.32 -3.87
N GLY A 48 -3.71 -5.19 -4.38
CA GLY A 48 -5.12 -4.86 -4.58
C GLY A 48 -5.85 -4.52 -3.28
N LYS A 49 -5.55 -5.22 -2.18
CA LYS A 49 -6.10 -4.90 -0.85
C LYS A 49 -5.65 -3.53 -0.35
N ILE A 50 -4.38 -3.19 -0.54
CA ILE A 50 -3.82 -1.87 -0.15
C ILE A 50 -4.43 -0.77 -1.02
N ALA A 51 -4.48 -0.95 -2.34
CA ALA A 51 -5.09 0.01 -3.27
C ALA A 51 -6.56 0.27 -2.90
N LYS A 52 -7.33 -0.80 -2.66
CA LYS A 52 -8.74 -0.70 -2.24
C LYS A 52 -8.91 -0.02 -0.88
N ALA A 53 -8.00 -0.23 0.06
CA ALA A 53 -8.01 0.42 1.37
C ALA A 53 -7.69 1.92 1.28
N LEU A 54 -6.85 2.31 0.32
CA LEU A 54 -6.50 3.69 0.01
C LEU A 54 -7.52 4.36 -0.91
N GLY A 55 -8.43 3.60 -1.55
CA GLY A 55 -9.41 4.12 -2.50
C GLY A 55 -8.81 4.53 -3.85
N VAL A 56 -7.64 3.99 -4.20
CA VAL A 56 -6.91 4.30 -5.44
C VAL A 56 -6.79 3.04 -6.32
N ASP A 57 -6.42 3.24 -7.58
CA ASP A 57 -6.09 2.13 -8.47
C ASP A 57 -4.74 1.50 -8.07
N VAL A 58 -4.57 0.20 -8.33
CA VAL A 58 -3.30 -0.49 -8.09
C VAL A 58 -2.18 0.07 -8.97
N THR A 59 -2.52 0.58 -10.17
CA THR A 59 -1.55 1.19 -11.10
C THR A 59 -0.92 2.46 -10.53
N GLU A 60 -1.63 3.20 -9.67
CA GLU A 60 -1.13 4.40 -9.02
C GLU A 60 -0.05 4.07 -7.99
N ILE A 61 -0.17 2.96 -7.27
CA ILE A 61 0.73 2.60 -6.17
C ILE A 61 1.86 1.64 -6.57
N ILE A 62 1.82 1.06 -7.76
CA ILE A 62 2.88 0.15 -8.23
C ILE A 62 4.10 0.91 -8.72
N GLU A 63 5.25 0.26 -8.64
CA GLU A 63 6.46 0.73 -9.27
C GLU A 63 6.38 0.41 -10.77
N THR A 64 6.11 1.42 -11.60
CA THR A 64 6.34 1.36 -13.04
C THR A 64 7.79 1.77 -13.27
N GLU A 65 8.69 0.79 -13.26
CA GLU A 65 10.02 0.98 -13.87
C GLU A 65 9.79 1.25 -15.37
N ASN A 66 10.41 2.32 -15.87
CA ASN A 66 10.59 2.61 -17.28
C ASN A 66 11.98 2.12 -17.68
#